data_AF-S4N174-F1
#
_entry.id   AF-S4N174-F1
#
_cell.length_a   1.000
_cell.length_b   1.000
_cell.length_c   1.000
_cell.angle_alpha   90.00
_cell.angle_beta   90.00
_cell.angle_gamma   90.00
#
_symmetry.space_group_name_H-M   'P 1'
#
loop_
_entity.id
_entity.type
_entity.pdbx_description
1 polymer ?
#
loop_
_entity_poly.entity_id
_entity_poly.type
_entity_poly.pdbx_seq_one_letter_code
_entity_poly.pdbx_strand_id
1 'polypeptide(L)'
;MKRALPGTETVEAAIDTVRAGAAARGRRPTVTAIERLLDIPHATCHRHYADLIDVHFRPRIPALARPTTPTEPSGSDVRTEANLSRLRKENTDLRRTLAL
;
A
#
# COMPACT_ATOMS: atom_id res chain seq x y z
N MET A 1 -24.19 24.80 5.03
CA MET A 1 -22.91 25.51 5.31
C MET A 1 -21.89 25.07 4.27
N LYS A 2 -21.29 26.01 3.52
CA LYS A 2 -20.24 25.67 2.55
C LYS A 2 -18.93 25.55 3.33
N ARG A 3 -18.47 24.33 3.59
CA ARG A 3 -17.15 24.09 4.18
C ARG A 3 -16.12 24.65 3.21
N ALA A 4 -15.29 25.58 3.67
CA ALA A 4 -14.22 26.13 2.86
C ALA A 4 -13.28 24.98 2.47
N LEU A 5 -12.92 24.91 1.18
CA LEU A 5 -11.94 23.93 0.72
C LEU A 5 -10.58 24.28 1.36
N PRO A 6 -9.84 23.30 1.86
CA PRO A 6 -8.51 23.56 2.40
C PRO A 6 -7.58 24.12 1.33
N GLY A 7 -6.70 25.03 1.75
CA GLY A 7 -5.68 25.56 0.87
C GLY A 7 -4.66 24.48 0.49
N THR A 8 -3.95 24.72 -0.61
CA THR A 8 -2.89 23.86 -1.13
C THR A 8 -1.86 23.50 -0.04
N GLU A 9 -1.40 24.50 0.71
CA GLU A 9 -0.45 24.35 1.84
C GLU A 9 -0.96 23.36 2.90
N THR A 10 -2.27 23.39 3.20
CA THR A 10 -2.88 22.48 4.17
C THR A 10 -2.91 21.05 3.66
N VAL A 11 -3.13 20.88 2.35
CA VAL A 11 -3.09 19.56 1.70
C VAL A 11 -1.67 19.00 1.68
N GLU A 12 -0.66 19.83 1.39
CA GLU A 12 0.75 19.44 1.45
C GLU A 12 1.18 18.98 2.85
N ALA A 13 0.85 19.75 3.88
CA ALA A 13 1.13 19.35 5.27
C ALA A 13 0.44 18.02 5.66
N ALA A 14 -0.78 17.78 5.15
CA ALA A 14 -1.49 16.53 5.36
C ALA A 14 -0.82 15.36 4.62
N ILE A 15 -0.31 15.58 3.41
CA ILE A 15 0.46 14.59 2.65
C ILE A 15 1.70 14.18 3.43
N ASP A 16 2.47 15.14 3.95
CA ASP A 16 3.69 14.85 4.72
C ASP A 16 3.40 14.09 6.01
N THR A 17 2.33 14.45 6.70
CA THR A 17 1.87 13.74 7.90
C THR A 17 1.52 12.28 7.58
N VAL A 18 0.76 12.04 6.50
CA VAL A 18 0.41 10.70 6.04
C VAL A 18 1.65 9.91 5.62
N ARG A 19 2.61 10.56 4.96
CA ARG A 19 3.87 9.94 4.53
C ARG A 19 4.73 9.52 5.74
N ALA A 20 4.89 10.40 6.72
CA ALA A 20 5.63 10.10 7.95
C ALA A 20 4.99 8.96 8.74
N GLY A 21 3.66 9.00 8.91
CA GLY A 21 2.91 7.95 9.60
C GLY A 21 2.93 6.60 8.88
N ALA A 22 2.88 6.61 7.55
CA ALA A 22 3.00 5.40 6.74
C ALA A 22 4.40 4.79 6.81
N ALA A 23 5.45 5.62 6.73
CA ALA A 23 6.84 5.20 6.87
C ALA A 23 7.12 4.56 8.24
N ALA A 24 6.62 5.17 9.33
CA ALA A 24 6.76 4.63 10.68
C ALA A 24 6.11 3.25 10.84
N ARG A 25 5.08 2.94 10.04
CA ARG A 25 4.35 1.66 10.05
C ARG A 25 4.83 0.69 8.97
N GLY A 26 5.84 1.06 8.17
CA GLY A 26 6.29 0.29 7.01
C GLY A 26 5.23 0.13 5.92
N ARG A 27 4.23 1.04 5.87
CA ARG A 27 3.14 1.02 4.89
C ARG A 27 3.36 2.07 3.81
N ARG A 28 2.67 1.91 2.68
CA ARG A 28 2.63 2.94 1.63
C ARG A 28 1.62 4.03 2.00
N PRO A 29 1.96 5.31 1.82
CA PRO A 29 0.99 6.39 1.97
C PRO A 29 -0.09 6.26 0.88
N THR A 30 -1.34 6.58 1.22
CA THR A 30 -2.49 6.46 0.30
C THR A 30 -3.33 7.73 0.31
N VAL A 31 -3.98 8.01 -0.83
CA VAL A 31 -4.89 9.16 -0.98
C VAL A 31 -6.06 9.08 0.01
N THR A 32 -6.58 7.88 0.26
CA THR A 32 -7.64 7.63 1.25
C THR A 32 -7.24 8.04 2.67
N ALA A 33 -5.95 7.96 3.02
CA ALA A 33 -5.49 8.42 4.33
C ALA A 33 -5.53 9.95 4.45
N ILE A 34 -5.30 10.68 3.35
CA ILE A 34 -5.42 12.14 3.32
C ILE A 34 -6.89 12.55 3.36
N GLU A 35 -7.75 11.89 2.59
CA GLU A 35 -9.20 12.13 2.61
C GLU A 35 -9.76 12.01 4.01
N ARG A 36 -9.35 10.96 4.75
CA ARG A 36 -9.73 10.76 6.15
C ARG A 36 -9.14 11.81 7.08
N LEU A 37 -7.91 12.24 6.84
CA LEU A 37 -7.23 13.23 7.69
C LEU A 37 -7.85 14.63 7.53
N LEU A 38 -8.20 15.01 6.32
CA LEU A 38 -8.80 16.31 6.00
C LEU A 38 -10.33 16.29 6.07
N ASP A 39 -10.93 15.11 6.20
CA ASP A 39 -12.38 14.88 6.20
C ASP A 39 -13.06 15.47 4.96
N ILE A 40 -12.50 15.12 3.79
CA ILE A 40 -12.94 15.60 2.47
C ILE A 40 -13.41 14.42 1.62
N PRO A 41 -14.47 14.57 0.81
CA PRO A 41 -14.91 13.55 -0.14
C PRO A 41 -13.84 13.22 -1.19
N HIS A 42 -13.73 11.94 -1.55
CA HIS A 42 -12.83 11.43 -2.60
C HIS A 42 -12.93 12.22 -3.92
N ALA A 43 -14.16 12.56 -4.34
CA ALA A 43 -14.41 13.34 -5.56
C ALA A 43 -13.78 14.76 -5.50
N THR A 44 -13.79 15.38 -4.32
CA THR A 44 -13.18 16.71 -4.13
C THR A 44 -11.65 16.61 -4.19
N CYS A 45 -11.07 15.56 -3.61
CA CYS A 45 -9.63 15.28 -3.71
C CYS A 45 -9.17 15.16 -5.15
N HIS A 46 -9.84 14.32 -5.95
CA HIS A 46 -9.49 14.12 -7.36
C HIS A 46 -9.80 15.32 -8.27
N ARG A 47 -10.74 16.20 -7.90
CA ARG A 47 -11.11 17.34 -8.75
C ARG A 47 -10.28 18.59 -8.49
N HIS A 48 -9.87 18.82 -7.24
CA HIS A 48 -9.18 20.06 -6.84
C HIS A 48 -7.69 19.88 -6.56
N TYR A 49 -7.25 18.66 -6.24
CA TYR A 49 -5.86 18.39 -5.82
C TYR A 49 -5.23 17.27 -6.64
N ALA A 50 -5.73 17.02 -7.86
CA ALA A 50 -5.18 16.01 -8.77
C ALA A 50 -3.67 16.19 -8.95
N ASP A 51 -3.22 17.42 -9.18
CA ASP A 51 -1.81 17.73 -9.42
C ASP A 51 -0.95 17.39 -8.20
N LEU A 52 -1.42 17.69 -6.98
CA LEU A 52 -0.69 17.34 -5.75
C LEU A 52 -0.67 15.83 -5.52
N ILE A 53 -1.79 15.16 -5.78
CA ILE A 53 -1.86 13.70 -5.67
C ILE A 53 -0.87 13.07 -6.67
N ASP A 54 -0.84 13.55 -7.91
CA ASP A 54 0.07 13.06 -8.93
C ASP A 54 1.54 13.42 -8.66
N VAL A 55 1.85 14.53 -7.99
CA VAL A 55 3.24 14.85 -7.63
C VAL A 55 3.74 13.98 -6.47
N HIS A 56 2.89 13.75 -5.46
CA HIS A 56 3.31 13.12 -4.20
C HIS A 56 3.04 11.60 -4.13
N PHE A 57 2.02 11.11 -4.82
CA PHE A 57 1.63 9.69 -4.83
C PHE A 57 1.97 8.95 -6.11
N ARG A 58 2.25 9.66 -7.21
CA ARG A 58 2.82 9.00 -8.38
C ARG A 58 4.14 8.38 -7.93
N PRO A 59 4.39 7.12 -8.29
CA PRO A 59 5.69 6.53 -8.07
C PRO A 59 6.68 7.38 -8.88
N ARG A 60 7.44 8.28 -8.22
CA ARG A 60 8.80 8.57 -8.66
C ARG A 60 9.46 7.21 -8.59
N ILE A 61 9.47 6.47 -9.70
CA ILE A 61 10.15 5.20 -9.82
C ILE A 61 11.62 5.53 -9.53
N PRO A 62 12.22 5.22 -8.36
CA PRO A 62 13.61 4.82 -8.49
C PRO A 62 13.55 3.54 -9.34
N ALA A 63 14.46 3.40 -10.30
CA ALA A 63 14.61 2.16 -11.07
C ALA A 63 14.30 0.96 -10.17
N LEU A 64 13.26 0.24 -10.58
CA LEU A 64 12.49 -0.68 -9.77
C LEU A 64 13.39 -1.65 -8.97
N ALA A 65 13.52 -1.43 -7.65
CA ALA A 65 13.59 -2.56 -6.73
C ALA A 65 12.21 -3.23 -6.78
N ARG A 66 12.08 -4.20 -7.69
CA ARG A 66 10.87 -4.93 -8.11
C ARG A 66 9.94 -5.30 -6.96
N PRO A 67 8.75 -4.68 -6.84
CA PRO A 67 7.58 -5.32 -6.28
C PRO A 67 6.87 -6.05 -7.44
N THR A 68 6.78 -7.37 -7.31
CA THR A 68 6.12 -8.31 -8.22
C THR A 68 4.68 -7.90 -8.55
N THR A 69 4.44 -7.53 -9.81
CA THR A 69 3.12 -7.69 -10.45
C THR A 69 2.95 -9.17 -10.81
N PRO A 70 1.85 -9.83 -10.43
CA PRO A 70 1.52 -11.16 -10.93
C PRO A 70 0.66 -11.00 -12.19
N THR A 71 1.25 -11.18 -13.37
CA THR A 71 0.57 -11.69 -14.58
C THR A 71 1.66 -12.05 -15.59
N GLU A 72 2.08 -13.30 -15.56
CA GLU A 72 2.32 -14.20 -16.71
C GLU A 72 2.62 -15.60 -16.14
N PRO A 73 2.11 -16.70 -16.74
CA PRO A 73 2.28 -18.04 -16.22
C PRO A 73 3.66 -18.55 -16.63
N SER A 74 4.67 -18.25 -15.82
CA SER A 74 6.05 -18.63 -16.13
C SER A 74 6.77 -19.18 -14.91
N GLY A 75 6.63 -20.50 -14.71
CA GLY A 75 7.52 -21.37 -13.94
C GLY A 75 7.64 -21.16 -12.42
N SER A 76 7.15 -20.05 -11.87
CA SER A 76 7.24 -19.73 -10.44
C SER A 76 6.21 -20.50 -9.61
N ASP A 77 5.01 -20.73 -10.15
CA ASP A 77 3.90 -21.40 -9.46
C ASP A 77 4.27 -22.81 -8.98
N VAL A 78 4.95 -23.58 -9.83
CA VAL A 78 5.40 -24.95 -9.49
C VAL A 78 6.38 -24.94 -8.32
N ARG A 79 7.24 -23.91 -8.24
CA ARG A 79 8.25 -23.79 -7.16
C ARG A 79 7.60 -23.32 -5.85
N THR A 80 6.56 -22.49 -5.92
CA THR A 80 5.78 -22.08 -4.74
C THR A 80 4.87 -23.21 -4.24
N GLU A 81 4.22 -23.97 -5.12
CA GLU A 81 3.41 -25.12 -4.73
C GLU A 81 4.24 -26.27 -4.15
N ALA A 82 5.42 -26.54 -4.72
CA ALA A 82 6.35 -27.51 -4.17
C ALA A 82 6.83 -27.12 -2.77
N ASN A 83 7.10 -25.82 -2.54
CA ASN A 83 7.45 -25.31 -1.21
C ASN A 83 6.28 -25.42 -0.22
N LEU A 84 5.06 -25.05 -0.64
CA LEU A 84 3.87 -25.12 0.20
C LEU A 84 3.54 -26.57 0.61
N SER A 85 3.70 -27.50 -0.33
CA SER A 85 3.47 -28.93 -0.09
C SER A 85 4.51 -29.50 0.89
N ARG A 86 5.79 -29.11 0.72
CA ARG A 86 6.85 -29.48 1.67
C ARG A 86 6.56 -28.92 3.07
N LEU A 87 6.18 -27.65 3.17
CA LEU A 87 5.90 -26.99 4.45
C LEU A 87 4.70 -27.61 5.18
N ARG A 88 3.64 -28.02 4.45
CA ARG A 88 2.49 -28.75 5.00
C ARG A 88 2.88 -30.12 5.54
N LYS A 89 3.76 -30.83 4.85
CA LYS A 89 4.28 -32.14 5.28
C LYS A 89 5.13 -31.99 6.55
N GLU A 90 6.03 -31.02 6.57
CA GLU A 90 6.84 -30.71 7.76
C GLU A 90 5.94 -30.29 8.94
N ASN A 91 4.89 -29.49 8.72
CA ASN A 91 3.94 -29.13 9.79
C ASN A 91 3.18 -30.34 10.34
N THR A 92 2.80 -31.28 9.47
CA THR A 92 2.10 -32.51 9.89
C THR A 92 3.03 -33.41 10.69
N ASP A 93 4.29 -33.52 10.28
CA ASP A 93 5.32 -34.29 11.00
C ASP A 93 5.64 -33.68 12.37
N LEU A 94 5.72 -32.34 12.44
CA LEU A 94 5.88 -31.62 13.71
C LEU A 94 4.68 -31.82 14.64
N ARG A 95 3.45 -31.76 14.13
CA ARG A 95 2.25 -32.06 14.95
C ARG A 95 2.25 -33.51 15.44
N ARG A 96 2.73 -34.43 14.61
CA ARG A 96 2.82 -35.85 14.96
C ARG A 96 3.88 -36.15 16.01
N THR A 97 5.04 -35.48 15.93
CA THR A 97 6.13 -35.61 16.91
C THR A 97 5.83 -34.88 18.22
N LEU A 98 5.09 -33.78 18.17
CA LEU A 98 4.66 -33.03 19.36
C LEU A 98 3.34 -33.53 19.98
N ALA A 99 2.74 -34.60 19.42
CA ALA A 99 1.48 -35.20 19.88
C ALA A 99 0.36 -34.17 20.18
N LEU A 100 0.17 -33.22 19.26
CA LEU A 100 -0.94 -32.24 19.26
C LEU A 100 -2.10 -32.70 18.39
#